data_AF-A0A0C9X4Z4-F1
#
_entry.id   AF-A0A0C9X4Z4-F1
#
_cell.length_a   1.000
_cell.length_b   1.000
_cell.length_c   1.000
_cell.angle_alpha   90.00
_cell.angle_beta   90.00
_cell.angle_gamma   90.00
#
_symmetry.space_group_name_H-M   'P 1'
#
loop_
_entity.id
_entity.type
_entity.pdbx_description
1 polymer ?
#
loop_
_entity_poly.entity_id
_entity_poly.type
_entity_poly.pdbx_seq_one_letter_code
_entity_poly.pdbx_strand_id
1 'polypeptide(L)'
;MPIVRGLENEAGDVGNIGGGYMRDSFDEIQLSPTVIMVVDNDVISPAALPAFHALYAALFKTRLSPLLSKRDKKRRMMEPIVVEGPKRGNGRRKRQRLVKAVRKQEASQRAAVARAGEDKRKRERV
;
A
#
# COMPACT_ATOMS: atom_id res chain seq x y z
N MET A 1 36.10 -40.66 17.62
CA MET A 1 34.89 -41.44 17.96
C MET A 1 34.40 -40.92 19.30
N PRO A 2 33.13 -40.46 19.49
CA PRO A 2 31.83 -40.97 18.99
C PRO A 2 31.13 -39.97 18.01
N ILE A 3 30.32 -40.35 17.01
CA ILE A 3 28.98 -40.98 16.90
C ILE A 3 27.83 -40.18 17.55
N VAL A 4 27.06 -39.45 16.73
CA VAL A 4 25.66 -39.03 16.98
C VAL A 4 24.96 -38.92 15.60
N ARG A 5 24.29 -39.98 15.14
CA ARG A 5 22.83 -40.26 15.15
C ARG A 5 22.00 -39.41 14.19
N GLY A 6 21.33 -40.15 13.28
CA GLY A 6 20.48 -39.65 12.21
C GLY A 6 19.22 -38.96 12.68
N LEU A 7 18.74 -38.08 11.81
CA LEU A 7 17.40 -37.51 11.85
C LEU A 7 16.64 -38.11 10.67
N GLU A 8 15.91 -39.18 10.95
CA GLU A 8 14.84 -39.68 10.08
C GLU A 8 13.61 -38.80 10.34
N ASN A 9 13.11 -38.14 9.29
CA ASN A 9 11.88 -37.37 9.37
C ASN A 9 10.71 -38.32 9.19
N GLU A 10 9.91 -38.47 10.24
CA GLU A 10 8.66 -39.23 10.22
C GLU A 10 7.62 -38.56 9.33
N ALA A 11 7.00 -39.37 8.48
CA ALA A 11 5.90 -38.99 7.62
C ALA A 11 4.64 -38.75 8.46
N GLY A 12 4.21 -37.49 8.54
CA GLY A 12 2.96 -37.09 9.16
C GLY A 12 1.74 -37.48 8.32
N ASP A 13 0.99 -38.42 8.88
CA ASP A 13 -0.42 -38.76 8.73
C ASP A 13 -1.32 -37.67 8.09
N VAL A 14 -1.85 -37.94 6.89
CA VAL A 14 -2.87 -37.12 6.22
C VAL A 14 -4.25 -37.51 6.75
N GLY A 15 -4.64 -36.85 7.84
CA GLY A 15 -5.98 -36.94 8.42
C GLY A 15 -7.08 -36.60 7.40
N ASN A 16 -7.93 -37.58 7.16
CA ASN A 16 -9.17 -37.53 6.38
C ASN A 16 -10.20 -36.58 7.05
N ILE A 17 -10.31 -35.35 6.55
CA ILE A 17 -11.32 -34.36 7.00
C ILE A 17 -12.58 -34.56 6.14
N GLY A 18 -13.43 -35.48 6.56
CA GLY A 18 -14.80 -35.61 6.08
C GLY A 18 -15.66 -34.44 6.56
N GLY A 19 -15.65 -33.34 5.81
CA GLY A 19 -16.56 -32.21 5.99
C GLY A 19 -17.90 -32.50 5.31
N GLY A 20 -18.83 -33.08 6.06
CA GLY A 20 -20.24 -33.18 5.65
C GLY A 20 -20.90 -31.81 5.66
N TYR A 21 -21.06 -31.21 4.49
CA TYR A 21 -21.82 -29.98 4.35
C TYR A 21 -23.31 -30.32 4.37
N MET A 22 -23.98 -29.91 5.45
CA MET A 22 -25.44 -29.76 5.51
C MET A 22 -25.90 -29.01 4.26
N ARG A 23 -26.58 -29.72 3.37
CA ARG A 23 -27.69 -29.14 2.62
C ARG A 23 -28.80 -28.97 3.64
N ASP A 24 -29.28 -27.75 3.81
CA ASP A 24 -30.69 -27.40 3.88
C ASP A 24 -30.83 -25.97 4.39
N SER A 25 -31.88 -25.29 3.90
CA SER A 25 -32.27 -23.89 4.20
C SER A 25 -31.66 -22.85 3.25
N PHE A 26 -32.08 -22.89 1.98
CA PHE A 26 -32.20 -21.67 1.19
C PHE A 26 -33.33 -20.84 1.81
N ASP A 27 -32.99 -20.08 2.85
CA ASP A 27 -33.85 -19.02 3.33
C ASP A 27 -34.01 -18.00 2.20
N GLU A 28 -35.27 -17.75 1.87
CA GLU A 28 -35.73 -16.71 0.97
C GLU A 28 -35.30 -15.36 1.57
N ILE A 29 -34.12 -14.89 1.16
CA ILE A 29 -33.61 -13.57 1.55
C ILE A 29 -34.52 -12.54 0.92
N GLN A 30 -35.52 -12.08 1.67
CA GLN A 30 -36.20 -10.83 1.37
C GLN A 30 -35.13 -9.74 1.39
N LEU A 31 -34.66 -9.38 0.19
CA LEU A 31 -33.73 -8.28 0.01
C LEU A 31 -34.36 -7.03 0.61
N SER A 32 -33.91 -6.67 1.81
CA SER A 32 -34.25 -5.40 2.41
C SER A 32 -33.80 -4.29 1.47
N PRO A 33 -34.60 -3.20 1.34
CA PRO A 33 -34.24 -2.08 0.48
C PRO A 33 -32.87 -1.58 0.92
N THR A 34 -31.90 -1.67 0.01
CA THR A 34 -30.54 -1.22 0.25
C THR A 34 -30.61 0.27 0.58
N VAL A 35 -30.33 0.63 1.84
CA VAL A 35 -30.33 2.03 2.27
C VAL A 35 -29.15 2.71 1.58
N ILE A 36 -29.44 3.41 0.48
CA ILE A 36 -28.50 4.26 -0.24
C ILE A 36 -28.32 5.52 0.61
N MET A 37 -27.28 5.56 1.44
CA MET A 37 -26.85 6.81 2.06
C MET A 37 -26.05 7.62 1.03
N VAL A 38 -26.63 8.71 0.51
CA VAL A 38 -25.84 9.76 -0.16
C VAL A 38 -26.33 11.14 0.28
N VAL A 39 -25.32 11.97 0.54
CA VAL A 39 -25.35 13.39 0.86
C VAL A 39 -26.08 14.16 -0.25
N ASP A 40 -26.99 15.04 0.15
CA ASP A 40 -27.82 15.93 -0.69
C ASP A 40 -28.86 15.22 -1.60
N ASN A 41 -29.93 14.70 -0.99
CA ASN A 41 -31.31 14.46 -1.51
C ASN A 41 -31.58 13.82 -2.90
N ASP A 42 -30.59 13.50 -3.72
CA ASP A 42 -30.81 12.92 -5.05
C ASP A 42 -31.02 11.39 -4.97
N VAL A 43 -32.24 10.94 -5.25
CA VAL A 43 -32.60 9.52 -5.30
C VAL A 43 -32.13 8.93 -6.63
N ILE A 44 -31.12 8.07 -6.59
CA ILE A 44 -30.58 7.39 -7.77
C ILE A 44 -31.38 6.12 -8.06
N SER A 45 -31.92 6.00 -9.28
CA SER A 45 -32.57 4.79 -9.76
C SER A 45 -31.59 3.61 -9.82
N PRO A 46 -32.00 2.37 -9.46
CA PRO A 46 -31.12 1.20 -9.52
C PRO A 46 -30.58 0.93 -10.93
N ALA A 47 -31.32 1.31 -11.98
CA ALA A 47 -30.86 1.18 -13.36
C ALA A 47 -29.66 2.09 -13.68
N ALA A 48 -29.54 3.23 -13.00
CA ALA A 48 -28.44 4.19 -13.16
C ALA A 48 -27.26 3.92 -12.22
N LEU A 49 -27.38 2.95 -11.31
CA LEU A 49 -26.36 2.64 -10.30
C LEU A 49 -24.99 2.26 -10.89
N PRO A 50 -24.88 1.43 -11.96
CA PRO A 50 -23.58 1.11 -12.55
C PRO A 50 -22.88 2.34 -13.13
N ALA A 51 -23.64 3.23 -13.79
CA ALA A 51 -23.12 4.48 -14.34
C ALA A 51 -22.65 5.43 -13.22
N PHE A 52 -23.43 5.54 -12.14
CA PHE A 52 -23.05 6.29 -10.96
C PHE A 52 -21.75 5.77 -10.34
N HIS A 53 -21.62 4.46 -10.11
CA HIS A 53 -20.40 3.87 -9.57
C HIS A 53 -19.18 4.14 -10.44
N ALA A 54 -19.32 4.07 -11.77
CA ALA A 54 -18.24 4.38 -12.68
C ALA A 54 -17.78 5.85 -12.55
N LEU A 55 -18.73 6.80 -12.55
CA LEU A 55 -18.45 8.22 -12.39
C LEU A 55 -17.86 8.55 -11.02
N TYR A 56 -18.45 8.01 -9.96
CA TYR A 56 -18.01 8.20 -8.59
C TYR A 56 -16.60 7.63 -8.36
N ALA A 57 -16.33 6.42 -8.86
CA ALA A 57 -15.00 5.83 -8.80
C ALA A 57 -13.98 6.65 -9.61
N ALA A 58 -14.36 7.20 -10.77
CA ALA A 58 -13.49 8.08 -11.54
C ALA A 58 -13.17 9.37 -10.77
N LEU A 59 -14.17 10.01 -10.18
CA LEU A 59 -14.01 11.22 -9.35
C LEU A 59 -13.13 10.96 -8.13
N PHE A 60 -13.30 9.81 -7.47
CA PHE A 60 -12.43 9.47 -6.36
C PHE A 60 -11.00 9.18 -6.79
N LYS A 61 -10.80 8.50 -7.90
CA LYS A 61 -9.45 8.25 -8.44
C LYS A 61 -8.76 9.56 -8.78
N THR A 62 -9.45 10.53 -9.39
CA THR A 62 -8.80 11.82 -9.70
C THR A 62 -8.45 12.60 -8.44
N ARG A 63 -9.35 12.65 -7.44
CA ARG A 63 -9.17 13.47 -6.23
C ARG A 63 -8.28 12.83 -5.16
N LEU A 64 -8.40 11.52 -4.94
CA LEU A 64 -7.73 10.82 -3.84
C LEU A 64 -6.46 10.08 -4.27
N SER A 65 -6.33 9.64 -5.52
CA SER A 65 -5.09 8.98 -6.00
C SER A 65 -3.82 9.78 -5.70
N PRO A 66 -3.73 11.11 -5.94
CA PRO A 66 -2.51 11.87 -5.63
C PRO A 66 -2.16 11.93 -4.13
N LEU A 67 -3.10 11.61 -3.24
CA LEU A 67 -2.91 11.59 -1.79
C LEU A 67 -2.64 10.18 -1.25
N LEU A 68 -3.18 9.15 -1.90
CA LEU A 68 -3.15 7.76 -1.43
C LEU A 68 -2.13 6.89 -2.16
N SER A 69 -1.66 7.26 -3.35
CA SER A 69 -0.77 6.39 -4.11
C SER A 69 0.63 6.34 -3.49
N LYS A 70 1.15 5.12 -3.29
CA LYS A 70 2.54 4.89 -2.86
C LYS A 70 3.54 5.55 -3.83
N ARG A 71 3.17 5.68 -5.12
CA ARG A 71 3.97 6.31 -6.17
C ARG A 71 4.11 7.82 -5.94
N ASP A 72 3.03 8.51 -5.61
CA ASP A 72 3.06 9.96 -5.41
C ASP A 72 3.69 10.33 -4.08
N LYS A 73 3.50 9.51 -3.03
CA LYS A 73 4.29 9.62 -1.80
C LYS A 73 5.80 9.49 -2.07
N LYS A 74 6.19 8.58 -2.96
CA LYS A 74 7.59 8.43 -3.37
C LYS A 74 8.09 9.64 -4.19
N ARG A 75 7.27 10.18 -5.09
CA ARG A 75 7.59 11.41 -5.85
C ARG A 75 7.85 12.61 -4.94
N ARG A 76 6.97 12.86 -3.96
CA ARG A 76 7.15 13.94 -2.96
C ARG A 76 8.42 13.79 -2.12
N MET A 77 8.88 12.56 -1.88
CA MET A 77 10.15 12.30 -1.18
C MET A 77 11.39 12.54 -2.06
N MET A 78 11.24 12.65 -3.38
CA MET A 78 12.32 12.95 -4.33
C MET A 78 12.44 14.44 -4.64
N GLU A 79 11.40 15.23 -4.35
CA GLU A 79 11.45 16.69 -4.49
C GLU A 79 12.45 17.31 -3.51
N PRO A 80 13.30 18.25 -3.95
CA PRO A 80 14.35 18.82 -3.11
C PRO A 80 13.74 19.64 -1.95
N ILE A 81 14.16 19.34 -0.72
CA ILE A 81 13.67 20.04 0.47
C ILE A 81 14.44 21.36 0.65
N VAL A 82 13.75 22.50 0.50
CA VAL A 82 14.31 23.82 0.75
C VAL A 82 14.42 24.06 2.26
N VAL A 83 15.63 24.35 2.75
CA VAL A 83 15.87 24.68 4.17
C VAL A 83 15.72 26.18 4.36
N GLU A 84 14.51 26.61 4.67
CA GLU A 84 14.21 28.01 4.95
C GLU A 84 13.97 28.25 6.44
N GLY A 85 14.36 29.43 6.93
CA GLY A 85 14.09 29.91 8.29
C GLY A 85 15.33 30.32 9.10
N PRO A 86 15.13 31.03 10.22
CA PRO A 86 16.20 31.62 11.02
C PRO A 86 17.08 30.56 11.69
N LYS A 87 18.40 30.81 11.74
CA LYS A 87 19.41 29.92 12.34
C LYS A 87 19.31 29.85 13.87
N ARG A 88 18.85 30.91 14.53
CA ARG A 88 18.71 31.05 15.99
C ARG A 88 17.28 31.48 16.34
N GLY A 89 16.90 31.35 17.62
CA GLY A 89 15.59 31.79 18.11
C GLY A 89 14.42 30.92 17.64
N ASN A 90 13.24 31.52 17.61
CA ASN A 90 12.00 30.84 17.20
C ASN A 90 12.10 30.41 15.73
N GLY A 91 11.92 29.12 15.44
CA GLY A 91 12.15 28.53 14.12
C GLY A 91 13.41 27.68 13.97
N ARG A 92 14.37 27.73 14.92
CA ARG A 92 15.59 26.89 14.90
C ARG A 92 15.27 25.40 14.82
N ARG A 93 14.30 24.90 15.60
CA ARG A 93 13.93 23.47 15.63
C ARG A 93 13.35 23.01 14.30
N LYS A 94 12.55 23.85 13.64
CA LYS A 94 11.99 23.59 12.30
C LYS A 94 13.13 23.49 11.28
N ARG A 95 14.06 24.46 11.28
CA ARG A 95 15.25 24.46 10.42
C ARG A 95 16.12 23.21 10.64
N GLN A 96 16.37 22.81 11.88
CA GLN A 96 17.13 21.60 12.19
C GLN A 96 16.50 20.33 11.62
N ARG A 97 15.17 20.21 11.71
CA ARG A 97 14.43 19.09 11.11
C ARG A 97 14.59 19.07 9.59
N LEU A 98 14.50 20.23 8.94
CA LEU A 98 14.70 20.37 7.49
C LEU A 98 16.13 19.99 7.08
N VAL A 99 17.16 20.48 7.79
CA VAL A 99 18.57 20.10 7.54
C VAL A 99 18.78 18.60 7.68
N LYS A 100 18.19 17.97 8.71
CA LYS A 100 18.27 16.51 8.89
C LYS A 100 17.56 15.76 7.75
N ALA A 101 16.43 16.28 7.26
CA ALA A 101 15.70 15.69 6.15
C ALA A 101 16.50 15.75 4.85
N VAL A 102 17.12 16.90 4.53
CA VAL A 102 17.99 17.07 3.36
C VAL A 102 19.16 16.07 3.39
N ARG A 103 19.89 16.00 4.51
CA ARG A 103 21.00 15.03 4.64
C ARG A 103 20.55 13.59 4.42
N LYS A 104 19.35 13.22 4.89
CA LYS A 104 18.78 11.89 4.69
C LYS A 104 18.40 11.65 3.23
N GLN A 105 17.89 12.67 2.54
CA GLN A 105 17.53 12.61 1.12
C GLN A 105 18.77 12.47 0.23
N GLU A 106 19.84 13.22 0.49
CA GLU A 106 21.10 13.08 -0.25
C GLU A 106 21.72 11.69 -0.07
N ALA A 107 21.72 11.16 1.16
CA ALA A 107 22.24 9.82 1.44
C ALA A 107 21.43 8.73 0.70
N SER A 108 20.10 8.85 0.65
CA SER A 108 19.26 7.88 -0.07
C SER A 108 19.45 7.96 -1.58
N GLN A 109 19.61 9.16 -2.13
CA GLN A 109 19.91 9.36 -3.56
C GLN A 109 21.27 8.76 -3.93
N ARG A 110 22.32 9.01 -3.13
CA ARG A 110 23.66 8.41 -3.36
C ARG A 110 23.62 6.89 -3.34
N ALA A 111 22.91 6.30 -2.38
CA ALA A 111 22.75 4.84 -2.30
C ALA A 111 21.98 4.27 -3.51
N ALA A 112 20.97 4.98 -4.00
CA ALA A 112 20.22 4.56 -5.19
C ALA A 112 21.08 4.61 -6.47
N VAL A 113 21.91 5.65 -6.63
CA VAL A 113 22.85 5.77 -7.75
C VAL A 113 23.90 4.65 -7.72
N ALA A 114 24.45 4.32 -6.54
CA ALA A 114 25.41 3.24 -6.39
C ALA A 114 24.83 1.87 -6.82
N ARG A 115 23.61 1.52 -6.37
CA ARG A 115 22.92 0.29 -6.78
C ARG A 115 22.67 0.24 -8.28
N ALA A 116 22.19 1.34 -8.87
CA ALA A 116 21.95 1.41 -10.30
C ALA A 116 23.23 1.25 -11.13
N GLY A 117 24.37 1.72 -10.62
CA GLY A 117 25.69 1.52 -11.24
C GLY A 117 26.16 0.06 -11.16
N GLU A 118 25.97 -0.60 -10.01
CA GLU A 118 26.30 -2.03 -9.85
C GLU A 118 25.45 -2.93 -10.75
N ASP A 119 24.15 -2.65 -10.86
CA ASP A 119 23.26 -3.43 -11.74
C ASP A 119 23.63 -3.28 -13.22
N LYS A 120 24.06 -2.09 -13.66
CA LYS A 120 24.59 -1.88 -15.01
C LYS A 120 25.86 -2.69 -15.26
N ARG A 121 26.81 -2.65 -14.31
CA ARG A 121 28.07 -3.43 -14.39
C ARG A 121 27.82 -4.93 -14.43
N LYS A 122 26.79 -5.44 -13.75
CA LYS A 122 26.39 -6.86 -13.82
C LYS A 122 25.79 -7.21 -15.18
N ARG A 123 24.95 -6.34 -15.75
CA ARG A 123 24.37 -6.55 -17.09
C ARG A 123 25.41 -6.54 -18.20
N GLU A 124 26.43 -5.70 -18.09
CA GLU A 124 27.53 -5.63 -19.07
C GLU A 124 28.53 -6.78 -18.96
N ARG A 125 28.48 -7.58 -17.88
CA ARG A 125 29.34 -8.77 -17.67
C ARG A 125 28.71 -10.08 -18.15
N VAL A 126 27.44 -10.06 -18.54
CA VAL A 126 26.69 -11.22 -19.08
C VAL A 126 26.66 -11.10 -20.59
#